data_AF-A0A2T5VCL1-F1
#
_entry.id   AF-A0A2T5VCL1-F1
#
_cell.length_a   1.000
_cell.length_b   1.000
_cell.length_c   1.000
_cell.angle_alpha   90.00
_cell.angle_beta   90.00
_cell.angle_gamma   90.00
#
_symmetry.space_group_name_H-M   'P 1'
#
loop_
_entity.id
_entity.type
_entity.pdbx_description
1 polymer ?
#
loop_
_entity_poly.entity_id
_entity_poly.type
_entity_poly.pdbx_seq_one_letter_code
_entity_poly.pdbx_strand_id
1 'polypeptide(L)'
;MHSRNRRSATLSTLIRSWAILCIAVAATLAAAPPASANSKYSGIVVDAKTGKVLYSNHANSRRYPASLTKIMTLYILFEELEAGRMSLNTPLKASRHSSGMPPSKVGLRPGETIKVRDAIGALVTKSANDVAATVGENIAGSEPAFARRMTRTAHQLGMRSTQFRNASGLPNSNQYTTAADMARLARAIQERFPTYYKYFSTRVFTYKGRRYGNHNHLLGRVKGVDGIKTGYIRASGFNLVTSVRDKGRHIVAVVFGGRTGRSRDAQMRQLIAQYLPKASTGSKRDSIVIARKAPLPSAKPGDPDPAPIVVAEIPLPPVLAGDTADDETTDATDDLVPPALAEGDADAESTIETASILPAPKAIDVAIARAHAIAHKAEITGKPGPKAKTITVATAPADAAAVPERPAGWHVQIAAAPTEAGALAMLKKAQEKAAGTLKGRKPFTEAIQSGGQTLYRARFAGFPNQDAAVAACKSLKRAKVGCYATQ
;
A
#
# COMPACT_ATOMS: atom_id res chain seq x y z
N MET A 1 -3.08 -5.21 -79.08
CA MET A 1 -3.12 -4.09 -78.09
C MET A 1 -4.05 -4.34 -76.87
N HIS A 2 -4.22 -5.57 -76.35
CA HIS A 2 -5.18 -5.83 -75.25
C HIS A 2 -4.58 -6.40 -73.93
N SER A 3 -3.25 -6.48 -73.79
CA SER A 3 -2.60 -7.14 -72.63
C SER A 3 -2.12 -6.17 -71.53
N ARG A 4 -1.92 -4.88 -71.83
CA ARG A 4 -1.35 -3.92 -70.85
C ARG A 4 -2.33 -3.35 -69.81
N ASN A 5 -3.65 -3.42 -70.06
CA ASN A 5 -4.65 -2.78 -69.17
C ASN A 5 -5.11 -3.64 -67.98
N ARG A 6 -4.83 -4.95 -67.95
CA ARG A 6 -5.24 -5.82 -66.83
C ARG A 6 -4.25 -5.85 -65.67
N ARG A 7 -2.97 -5.50 -65.91
CA ARG A 7 -1.92 -5.50 -64.86
C ARG A 7 -1.93 -4.25 -63.98
N SER A 8 -2.42 -3.12 -64.45
CA SER A 8 -2.53 -1.89 -63.66
C SER A 8 -3.71 -1.93 -62.67
N ALA A 9 -4.83 -2.55 -63.08
CA ALA A 9 -6.01 -2.70 -62.24
C ALA A 9 -5.74 -3.58 -61.01
N THR A 10 -5.01 -4.69 -61.17
CA THR A 10 -4.67 -5.62 -60.08
C THR A 10 -3.67 -5.06 -59.07
N LEU A 11 -2.73 -4.22 -59.50
CA LEU A 11 -1.77 -3.57 -58.60
C LEU A 11 -2.45 -2.49 -57.75
N SER A 12 -3.40 -1.76 -58.32
CA SER A 12 -4.16 -0.72 -57.61
C SER A 12 -5.10 -1.27 -56.53
N THR A 13 -5.70 -2.44 -56.76
CA THR A 13 -6.53 -3.13 -55.76
C THR A 13 -5.69 -3.74 -54.65
N LEU A 14 -4.51 -4.29 -54.94
CA LEU A 14 -3.59 -4.78 -53.92
C LEU A 14 -3.11 -3.64 -52.99
N ILE A 15 -2.71 -2.48 -53.53
CA ILE A 15 -2.27 -1.34 -52.71
C ILE A 15 -3.40 -0.81 -51.80
N ARG A 16 -4.63 -0.77 -52.30
CA ARG A 16 -5.81 -0.37 -51.50
C ARG A 16 -6.12 -1.38 -50.39
N SER A 17 -6.02 -2.67 -50.66
CA SER A 17 -6.24 -3.72 -49.66
C SER A 17 -5.19 -3.69 -48.54
N TRP A 18 -3.93 -3.41 -48.87
CA TRP A 18 -2.86 -3.23 -47.89
C TRP A 18 -3.02 -1.95 -47.06
N ALA A 19 -3.42 -0.84 -47.67
CA ALA A 19 -3.71 0.40 -46.94
C ALA A 19 -4.88 0.23 -45.95
N ILE A 20 -5.95 -0.47 -46.34
CA ILE A 20 -7.10 -0.77 -45.47
C ILE A 20 -6.68 -1.68 -44.31
N LEU A 21 -5.83 -2.68 -44.57
CA LEU A 21 -5.30 -3.56 -43.52
C LEU A 21 -4.40 -2.80 -42.53
N CYS A 22 -3.52 -1.91 -43.01
CA CYS A 22 -2.68 -1.08 -42.15
C CYS A 22 -3.50 -0.10 -41.29
N ILE A 23 -4.56 0.50 -41.85
CA ILE A 23 -5.48 1.37 -41.11
C ILE A 23 -6.27 0.58 -40.07
N ALA A 24 -6.74 -0.63 -40.41
CA ALA A 24 -7.44 -1.50 -39.47
C ALA A 24 -6.53 -1.95 -38.30
N VAL A 25 -5.27 -2.32 -38.60
CA VAL A 25 -4.29 -2.68 -37.56
C VAL A 25 -3.95 -1.48 -36.68
N ALA A 26 -3.73 -0.29 -37.26
CA ALA A 26 -3.48 0.94 -36.51
C ALA A 26 -4.68 1.34 -35.63
N ALA A 27 -5.91 1.17 -36.12
CA ALA A 27 -7.14 1.42 -35.36
C ALA A 27 -7.31 0.44 -34.18
N THR A 28 -6.90 -0.83 -34.34
CA THR A 28 -6.92 -1.81 -33.24
C THR A 28 -5.85 -1.54 -32.17
N LEU A 29 -4.69 -0.98 -32.54
CA LEU A 29 -3.65 -0.56 -31.60
C LEU A 29 -4.02 0.70 -30.80
N ALA A 30 -4.84 1.60 -31.38
CA ALA A 30 -5.34 2.79 -30.70
C ALA A 30 -6.54 2.49 -29.75
N ALA A 31 -7.18 1.33 -29.88
CA ALA A 31 -8.36 0.93 -29.11
C ALA A 31 -8.04 0.04 -27.89
N ALA A 32 -6.80 0.02 -27.41
CA ALA A 32 -6.51 -0.61 -26.12
C ALA A 32 -7.31 0.10 -25.02
N PRO A 33 -8.14 -0.60 -24.22
CA PRO A 33 -8.86 0.03 -23.14
C PRO A 33 -7.83 0.68 -22.19
N PRO A 34 -8.07 1.92 -21.71
CA PRO A 34 -7.14 2.57 -20.81
C PRO A 34 -6.89 1.63 -19.63
N ALA A 35 -5.62 1.28 -19.40
CA ALA A 35 -5.25 0.43 -18.28
C ALA A 35 -5.88 1.02 -17.02
N SER A 36 -6.84 0.29 -16.42
CA SER A 36 -7.56 0.77 -15.24
C SER A 36 -6.54 1.12 -14.17
N ALA A 37 -6.44 2.42 -13.87
CA ALA A 37 -5.48 2.93 -12.90
C ALA A 37 -5.74 2.25 -11.56
N ASN A 38 -4.75 1.51 -11.06
CA ASN A 38 -4.87 0.82 -9.78
C ASN A 38 -4.78 1.84 -8.65
N SER A 39 -5.92 2.36 -8.19
CA SER A 39 -6.00 3.40 -7.15
C SER A 39 -5.37 3.01 -5.82
N LYS A 40 -5.18 1.71 -5.56
CA LYS A 40 -4.50 1.20 -4.36
C LYS A 40 -2.98 1.22 -4.49
N TYR A 41 -2.44 1.30 -5.71
CA TYR A 41 -1.00 1.22 -5.93
C TYR A 41 -0.26 2.36 -5.24
N SER A 42 0.86 2.00 -4.62
CA SER A 42 1.87 2.91 -4.11
C SER A 42 3.18 2.14 -4.06
N GLY A 43 4.28 2.78 -4.42
CA GLY A 43 5.58 2.12 -4.45
C GLY A 43 6.73 3.09 -4.27
N ILE A 44 7.83 2.58 -3.72
CA ILE A 44 9.08 3.33 -3.56
C ILE A 44 10.25 2.34 -3.64
N VAL A 45 11.36 2.77 -4.23
CA VAL A 45 12.66 2.09 -4.10
C VAL A 45 13.66 3.11 -3.55
N VAL A 46 14.38 2.69 -2.52
CA VAL A 46 15.35 3.52 -1.81
C VAL A 46 16.69 2.80 -1.80
N ASP A 47 17.75 3.53 -2.10
CA ASP A 47 19.11 3.10 -1.80
C ASP A 47 19.25 2.98 -0.28
N ALA A 48 19.46 1.76 0.21
CA ALA A 48 19.41 1.51 1.64
C ALA A 48 20.59 2.11 2.40
N LYS A 49 21.72 2.40 1.72
CA LYS A 49 22.90 3.00 2.34
C LYS A 49 22.76 4.52 2.46
N THR A 50 22.32 5.18 1.40
CA THR A 50 22.28 6.66 1.33
C THR A 50 20.88 7.23 1.63
N GLY A 51 19.85 6.40 1.64
CA GLY A 51 18.48 6.88 1.74
C GLY A 51 17.94 7.59 0.50
N LYS A 52 18.74 7.67 -0.58
CA LYS A 52 18.32 8.27 -1.85
C LYS A 52 17.14 7.50 -2.43
N VAL A 53 16.06 8.22 -2.75
CA VAL A 53 14.91 7.65 -3.46
C VAL A 53 15.30 7.42 -4.92
N LEU A 54 15.22 6.17 -5.38
CA LEU A 54 15.51 5.75 -6.75
C LEU A 54 14.24 5.64 -7.60
N TYR A 55 13.11 5.36 -6.95
CA TYR A 55 11.78 5.27 -7.55
C TYR A 55 10.74 5.73 -6.54
N SER A 56 9.71 6.43 -7.00
CA SER A 56 8.56 6.82 -6.19
C SER A 56 7.31 6.90 -7.06
N ASN A 57 6.23 6.29 -6.59
CA ASN A 57 4.90 6.44 -7.16
C ASN A 57 3.87 6.43 -6.02
N HIS A 58 3.17 7.55 -5.83
CA HIS A 58 2.24 7.75 -4.71
C HIS A 58 2.85 7.36 -3.34
N ALA A 59 4.17 7.52 -3.15
CA ALA A 59 4.88 6.94 -2.03
C ALA A 59 4.45 7.50 -0.66
N ASN A 60 3.94 8.75 -0.64
CA ASN A 60 3.42 9.43 0.54
C ASN A 60 1.89 9.28 0.70
N SER A 61 1.22 8.57 -0.21
CA SER A 61 -0.22 8.36 -0.09
C SER A 61 -0.54 7.36 1.03
N ARG A 62 -1.58 7.64 1.81
CA ARG A 62 -1.99 6.77 2.91
C ARG A 62 -2.49 5.43 2.41
N ARG A 63 -2.04 4.36 3.05
CA ARG A 63 -2.41 2.98 2.77
C ARG A 63 -2.65 2.24 4.07
N TYR A 64 -3.53 1.25 4.05
CA TYR A 64 -3.60 0.30 5.14
C TYR A 64 -2.36 -0.61 5.11
N PRO A 65 -1.63 -0.73 6.23
CA PRO A 65 -0.39 -1.51 6.26
C PRO A 65 -0.62 -3.02 6.09
N ALA A 66 -1.79 -3.53 6.47
CA ALA A 66 -2.02 -4.96 6.66
C ALA A 66 -0.88 -5.57 7.52
N SER A 67 -0.50 -6.83 7.29
CA SER A 67 0.58 -7.48 8.05
C SER A 67 1.98 -6.82 7.93
N LEU A 68 2.19 -5.79 7.11
CA LEU A 68 3.41 -4.99 7.16
C LEU A 68 3.58 -4.30 8.53
N THR A 69 2.48 -4.08 9.27
CA THR A 69 2.49 -3.64 10.67
C THR A 69 3.42 -4.45 11.56
N LYS A 70 3.56 -5.76 11.31
CA LYS A 70 4.40 -6.65 12.12
C LYS A 70 5.89 -6.33 12.03
N ILE A 71 6.33 -5.56 11.03
CA ILE A 71 7.71 -5.03 11.00
C ILE A 71 7.93 -4.11 12.21
N MET A 72 6.94 -3.27 12.56
CA MET A 72 7.03 -2.40 13.75
C MET A 72 6.93 -3.20 15.05
N THR A 73 6.08 -4.24 15.08
CA THR A 73 6.00 -5.16 16.22
C THR A 73 7.35 -5.84 16.48
N LEU A 74 8.02 -6.31 15.44
CA LEU A 74 9.37 -6.87 15.53
C LEU A 74 10.42 -5.82 15.87
N TYR A 75 10.32 -4.61 15.32
CA TYR A 75 11.22 -3.50 15.67
C TYR A 75 11.21 -3.25 17.18
N ILE A 76 10.03 -3.14 17.79
CA ILE A 76 9.89 -2.93 19.24
C ILE A 76 10.34 -4.16 20.03
N LEU A 77 10.00 -5.37 19.60
CA LEU A 77 10.50 -6.59 20.25
C LEU A 77 12.04 -6.65 20.25
N PHE A 78 12.68 -6.20 19.16
CA PHE A 78 14.13 -6.11 19.08
C PHE A 78 14.70 -5.00 19.97
N GLU A 79 13.98 -3.90 20.21
CA GLU A 79 14.34 -2.93 21.26
C GLU A 79 14.34 -3.57 22.64
N GLU A 80 13.36 -4.41 22.97
CA GLU A 80 13.30 -5.11 24.26
C GLU A 80 14.46 -6.08 24.45
N LEU A 81 14.85 -6.78 23.38
CA LEU A 81 15.99 -7.69 23.37
C LEU A 81 17.32 -6.93 23.48
N GLU A 82 17.51 -5.85 22.72
CA GLU A 82 18.71 -4.98 22.80
C GLU A 82 18.86 -4.35 24.19
N ALA A 83 17.74 -3.99 24.82
CA ALA A 83 17.73 -3.41 26.16
C ALA A 83 17.92 -4.41 27.30
N GLY A 84 17.99 -5.72 27.01
CA GLY A 84 18.08 -6.77 28.02
C GLY A 84 16.81 -6.98 28.85
N ARG A 85 15.68 -6.34 28.50
CA ARG A 85 14.38 -6.53 29.19
C ARG A 85 13.72 -7.86 28.84
N MET A 86 14.11 -8.43 27.70
CA MET A 86 13.73 -9.78 27.28
C MET A 86 14.95 -10.51 26.73
N SER A 87 14.88 -11.83 26.70
CA SER A 87 15.82 -12.70 25.99
C SER A 87 15.07 -13.53 24.96
N LEU A 88 15.80 -14.19 24.05
CA LEU A 88 15.22 -15.13 23.09
C LEU A 88 14.47 -16.29 23.75
N ASN A 89 14.75 -16.59 25.02
CA ASN A 89 14.12 -17.66 25.79
C ASN A 89 12.98 -17.16 26.69
N THR A 90 12.74 -15.85 26.79
CA THR A 90 11.64 -15.30 27.59
C THR A 90 10.31 -15.89 27.12
N PRO A 91 9.51 -16.49 28.02
CA PRO A 91 8.18 -16.98 27.67
C PRO A 91 7.20 -15.80 27.59
N LEU A 92 6.44 -15.73 26.49
CA LEU A 92 5.36 -14.77 26.30
C LEU A 92 4.03 -15.49 26.49
N LYS A 93 3.22 -15.04 27.44
CA LYS A 93 1.95 -15.67 27.79
C LYS A 93 0.82 -15.16 26.89
N ALA A 94 0.12 -16.05 26.21
CA ALA A 94 -1.05 -15.71 25.40
C ALA A 94 -2.25 -15.43 26.30
N SER A 95 -2.98 -14.35 26.01
CA SER A 95 -4.24 -14.01 26.67
C SER A 95 -5.43 -14.61 25.91
N ARG A 96 -6.64 -14.50 26.48
CA ARG A 96 -7.87 -14.83 25.74
C ARG A 96 -8.03 -13.95 24.49
N HIS A 97 -7.66 -12.68 24.57
CA HIS A 97 -7.72 -11.74 23.44
C HIS A 97 -6.76 -12.17 22.33
N SER A 98 -5.49 -12.40 22.66
CA SER A 98 -4.49 -12.77 21.65
C SER A 98 -4.81 -14.12 20.99
N SER A 99 -5.23 -15.13 21.75
CA SER A 99 -5.70 -16.41 21.22
C SER A 99 -6.94 -16.29 20.32
N GLY A 100 -7.82 -15.32 20.61
CA GLY A 100 -9.03 -15.02 19.86
C GLY A 100 -8.79 -14.33 18.52
N MET A 101 -7.56 -13.91 18.21
CA MET A 101 -7.27 -13.23 16.95
C MET A 101 -7.62 -14.10 15.72
N PRO A 102 -8.16 -13.48 14.65
CA PRO A 102 -8.42 -14.19 13.40
C PRO A 102 -7.12 -14.62 12.72
N PRO A 103 -7.14 -15.68 11.88
CA PRO A 103 -5.96 -16.13 11.13
C PRO A 103 -5.44 -15.05 10.16
N SER A 104 -4.19 -15.10 9.69
CA SER A 104 -3.16 -16.12 9.93
C SER A 104 -2.72 -16.21 11.39
N LYS A 105 -2.51 -17.42 11.92
CA LYS A 105 -2.11 -17.69 13.31
C LYS A 105 -1.41 -19.03 13.47
N VAL A 106 -0.73 -19.23 14.61
CA VAL A 106 -0.15 -20.54 15.00
C VAL A 106 -1.05 -21.32 15.97
N GLY A 107 -2.07 -20.67 16.53
CA GLY A 107 -3.11 -21.32 17.33
C GLY A 107 -2.77 -21.41 18.82
N LEU A 108 -2.16 -20.36 19.39
CA LEU A 108 -1.87 -20.30 20.84
C LEU A 108 -3.17 -20.37 21.65
N ARG A 109 -3.23 -21.25 22.66
CA ARG A 109 -4.36 -21.32 23.60
C ARG A 109 -4.21 -20.28 24.73
N PRO A 110 -5.31 -19.80 25.35
CA PRO A 110 -5.21 -18.89 26.48
C PRO A 110 -4.37 -19.50 27.61
N GLY A 111 -3.41 -18.73 28.12
CA GLY A 111 -2.46 -19.18 29.16
C GLY A 111 -1.25 -19.95 28.64
N GLU A 112 -1.26 -20.40 27.38
CA GLU A 112 -0.10 -21.00 26.72
C GLU A 112 1.04 -19.98 26.59
N THR A 113 2.28 -20.46 26.61
CA THR A 113 3.46 -19.61 26.37
C THR A 113 4.17 -19.94 25.06
N ILE A 114 4.72 -18.91 24.43
CA ILE A 114 5.61 -19.01 23.28
C ILE A 114 6.93 -18.29 23.61
N LYS A 115 8.08 -18.91 23.34
CA LYS A 115 9.38 -18.24 23.55
C LYS A 115 9.56 -17.11 22.52
N VAL A 116 10.23 -16.03 22.90
CA VAL A 116 10.50 -14.91 21.99
C VAL A 116 11.11 -15.34 20.65
N ARG A 117 12.06 -16.29 20.63
CA ARG A 117 12.63 -16.83 19.39
C ARG A 117 11.58 -17.43 18.44
N ASP A 118 10.62 -18.15 19.00
CA ASP A 118 9.54 -18.81 18.25
C ASP A 118 8.49 -17.79 17.83
N ALA A 119 8.24 -16.77 18.65
CA ALA A 119 7.39 -15.64 18.31
C ALA A 119 7.96 -14.87 17.10
N ILE A 120 9.28 -14.61 17.07
CA ILE A 120 9.95 -13.99 15.93
C ILE A 120 9.76 -14.86 14.68
N GLY A 121 10.05 -16.16 14.77
CA GLY A 121 9.86 -17.13 13.68
C GLY A 121 8.43 -17.12 13.14
N ALA A 122 7.41 -17.14 14.01
CA ALA A 122 6.00 -17.12 13.63
C ALA A 122 5.57 -15.79 12.97
N LEU A 123 6.13 -14.66 13.40
CA LEU A 123 5.84 -13.35 12.82
C LEU A 123 6.47 -13.15 11.45
N VAL A 124 7.72 -13.58 11.24
CA VAL A 124 8.41 -13.40 9.95
C VAL A 124 7.92 -14.37 8.88
N THR A 125 7.55 -15.60 9.25
CA THR A 125 7.13 -16.65 8.29
C THR A 125 5.62 -16.68 8.10
N LYS A 126 4.87 -17.17 9.11
CA LYS A 126 3.42 -17.36 9.08
C LYS A 126 2.64 -16.06 9.22
N SER A 127 3.30 -14.99 9.66
CA SER A 127 2.65 -13.69 9.88
C SER A 127 1.53 -13.78 10.91
N ALA A 128 1.75 -14.56 11.97
CA ALA A 128 0.75 -14.95 12.96
C ALA A 128 0.19 -13.76 13.77
N ASN A 129 -1.13 -13.58 13.77
CA ASN A 129 -1.84 -12.48 14.42
C ASN A 129 -1.96 -12.68 15.93
N ASP A 130 -2.21 -13.91 16.37
CA ASP A 130 -2.24 -14.32 17.77
C ASP A 130 -0.90 -14.06 18.46
N VAL A 131 0.21 -14.36 17.77
CA VAL A 131 1.56 -14.09 18.24
C VAL A 131 1.82 -12.58 18.30
N ALA A 132 1.37 -11.81 17.31
CA ALA A 132 1.58 -10.35 17.31
C ALA A 132 0.89 -9.68 18.49
N ALA A 133 -0.37 -10.03 18.76
CA ALA A 133 -1.10 -9.55 19.92
C ALA A 133 -0.42 -10.00 21.23
N THR A 134 -0.01 -11.28 21.31
CA THR A 134 0.72 -11.83 22.47
C THR A 134 2.01 -11.05 22.76
N VAL A 135 2.82 -10.76 21.75
CA VAL A 135 4.03 -9.93 21.88
C VAL A 135 3.66 -8.54 22.40
N GLY A 136 2.65 -7.90 21.80
CA GLY A 136 2.25 -6.56 22.21
C GLY A 136 1.78 -6.47 23.66
N GLU A 137 0.94 -7.42 24.08
CA GLU A 137 0.44 -7.52 25.45
C GLU A 137 1.54 -7.77 26.47
N ASN A 138 2.49 -8.66 26.18
CA ASN A 138 3.59 -8.95 27.12
C ASN A 138 4.59 -7.77 27.23
N ILE A 139 4.69 -6.89 26.22
CA ILE A 139 5.57 -5.73 26.25
C ILE A 139 4.92 -4.51 26.93
N ALA A 140 3.62 -4.28 26.68
CA ALA A 140 2.93 -3.05 27.06
C ALA A 140 1.72 -3.26 27.99
N GLY A 141 1.50 -4.49 28.48
CA GLY A 141 0.35 -4.87 29.31
C GLY A 141 -0.96 -5.06 28.54
N SER A 142 -1.13 -4.39 27.39
CA SER A 142 -2.29 -4.55 26.51
C SER A 142 -1.94 -4.22 25.05
N GLU A 143 -2.67 -4.78 24.09
CA GLU A 143 -2.47 -4.47 22.67
C GLU A 143 -2.73 -2.98 22.33
N PRO A 144 -3.76 -2.29 22.88
CA PRO A 144 -3.93 -0.86 22.65
C PRO A 144 -2.76 -0.02 23.18
N ALA A 145 -2.21 -0.33 24.35
CA ALA A 145 -1.02 0.34 24.87
C ALA A 145 0.20 0.09 23.97
N PHE A 146 0.34 -1.13 23.45
CA PHE A 146 1.37 -1.45 22.48
C PHE A 146 1.21 -0.65 21.18
N ALA A 147 -0.01 -0.54 20.64
CA ALA A 147 -0.28 0.24 19.44
C ALA A 147 0.04 1.74 19.60
N ARG A 148 -0.20 2.31 20.79
CA ARG A 148 0.25 3.68 21.13
C ARG A 148 1.77 3.77 21.10
N ARG A 149 2.48 2.81 21.70
CA ARG A 149 3.95 2.73 21.63
C ARG A 149 4.44 2.61 20.19
N MET A 150 3.85 1.72 19.37
CA MET A 150 4.17 1.56 17.95
C MET A 150 4.07 2.88 17.19
N THR A 151 3.01 3.66 17.43
CA THR A 151 2.81 4.96 16.77
C THR A 151 3.88 5.98 17.23
N ARG A 152 4.19 6.05 18.53
CA ARG A 152 5.27 6.92 19.03
C ARG A 152 6.63 6.53 18.45
N THR A 153 6.96 5.24 18.42
CA THR A 153 8.18 4.72 17.79
C THR A 153 8.23 5.07 16.30
N ALA A 154 7.11 4.93 15.58
CA ALA A 154 7.02 5.34 14.18
C ALA A 154 7.38 6.83 14.00
N HIS A 155 6.82 7.71 14.82
CA HIS A 155 7.08 9.14 14.74
C HIS A 155 8.53 9.50 15.09
N GLN A 156 9.14 8.80 16.04
CA GLN A 156 10.58 8.93 16.36
C GLN A 156 11.48 8.52 15.19
N LEU A 157 11.06 7.56 14.38
CA LEU A 157 11.73 7.16 13.13
C LEU A 157 11.40 8.10 11.95
N GLY A 158 10.70 9.21 12.19
CA GLY A 158 10.28 10.14 11.15
C GLY A 158 9.11 9.65 10.28
N MET A 159 8.41 8.59 10.68
CA MET A 159 7.22 8.08 9.99
C MET A 159 5.96 8.89 10.34
N ARG A 160 5.97 10.19 10.03
CA ARG A 160 4.92 11.15 10.45
C ARG A 160 3.54 10.87 9.84
N SER A 161 3.47 10.05 8.79
CA SER A 161 2.22 9.67 8.12
C SER A 161 1.79 8.25 8.47
N THR A 162 2.17 7.78 9.67
CA THR A 162 1.83 6.44 10.16
C THR A 162 1.12 6.50 11.51
N GLN A 163 0.08 5.69 11.64
CA GLN A 163 -0.64 5.43 12.89
C GLN A 163 -0.98 3.94 12.97
N PHE A 164 -0.60 3.31 14.07
CA PHE A 164 -0.91 1.90 14.37
C PHE A 164 -2.04 1.82 15.40
N ARG A 165 -2.92 0.83 15.23
CA ARG A 165 -4.07 0.59 16.13
C ARG A 165 -4.09 -0.82 16.70
N ASN A 166 -3.25 -1.71 16.19
CA ASN A 166 -3.04 -3.07 16.71
C ASN A 166 -1.64 -3.56 16.32
N ALA A 167 -1.20 -4.67 16.92
CA ALA A 167 0.14 -5.24 16.70
C ALA A 167 0.23 -6.05 15.39
N SER A 168 -0.91 -6.46 14.84
CA SER A 168 -0.98 -7.45 13.77
C SER A 168 -1.15 -6.83 12.38
N GLY A 169 -1.73 -5.64 12.27
CA GLY A 169 -2.17 -5.10 10.99
C GLY A 169 -3.58 -5.50 10.59
N LEU A 170 -4.36 -6.09 11.51
CA LEU A 170 -5.77 -6.38 11.28
C LEU A 170 -6.57 -5.09 10.99
N PRO A 171 -7.68 -5.17 10.23
CA PRO A 171 -8.38 -3.99 9.74
C PRO A 171 -8.80 -3.03 10.85
N ASN A 172 -8.44 -1.75 10.72
CA ASN A 172 -8.87 -0.63 11.55
C ASN A 172 -8.81 0.66 10.71
N SER A 173 -9.85 1.50 10.72
CA SER A 173 -9.97 2.68 9.84
C SER A 173 -8.95 3.75 10.20
N ASN A 174 -8.60 3.83 11.48
CA ASN A 174 -7.61 4.73 12.02
C ASN A 174 -6.19 4.16 11.97
N GLN A 175 -5.96 3.04 11.27
CA GLN A 175 -4.64 2.47 11.05
C GLN A 175 -4.16 2.74 9.63
N TYR A 176 -3.06 3.45 9.47
CA TYR A 176 -2.52 3.78 8.15
C TYR A 176 -1.00 3.96 8.19
N THR A 177 -0.39 3.87 7.02
CA THR A 177 1.03 4.16 6.78
C THR A 177 1.21 4.69 5.36
N THR A 178 2.45 4.85 4.90
CA THR A 178 2.80 5.16 3.52
C THR A 178 3.93 4.23 3.05
N ALA A 179 4.15 4.14 1.73
CA ALA A 179 5.30 3.38 1.20
C ALA A 179 6.63 3.99 1.66
N ALA A 180 6.71 5.33 1.72
CA ALA A 180 7.88 6.05 2.21
C ALA A 180 8.17 5.72 3.69
N ASP A 181 7.14 5.72 4.54
CA ASP A 181 7.29 5.40 5.97
C ASP A 181 7.71 3.94 6.17
N MET A 182 7.13 3.01 5.40
CA MET A 182 7.54 1.59 5.44
C MET A 182 8.98 1.37 4.96
N ALA A 183 9.45 2.14 3.98
CA ALA A 183 10.85 2.11 3.56
C ALA A 183 11.79 2.64 4.66
N ARG A 184 11.39 3.68 5.41
CA ARG A 184 12.14 4.15 6.58
C ARG A 184 12.22 3.08 7.67
N LEU A 185 11.09 2.44 7.99
CA LEU A 185 11.05 1.36 8.98
C LEU A 185 11.95 0.18 8.57
N ALA A 186 11.89 -0.21 7.30
CA ALA A 186 12.71 -1.28 6.74
C ALA A 186 14.21 -0.99 6.81
N ARG A 187 14.62 0.26 6.58
CA ARG A 187 16.02 0.68 6.77
C ARG A 187 16.40 0.73 8.25
N ALA A 188 15.54 1.31 9.09
CA ALA A 188 15.79 1.43 10.52
C ALA A 188 15.97 0.07 11.23
N ILE A 189 15.14 -0.93 10.90
CA ILE A 189 15.25 -2.27 11.51
C ILE A 189 16.55 -2.99 11.08
N GLN A 190 17.02 -2.75 9.86
CA GLN A 190 18.27 -3.30 9.34
C GLN A 190 19.50 -2.65 9.98
N GLU A 191 19.47 -1.32 10.09
CA GLU A 191 20.59 -0.52 10.63
C GLU A 191 20.76 -0.76 12.12
N ARG A 192 19.65 -0.76 12.89
CA ARG A 192 19.70 -0.88 14.34
C ARG A 192 19.87 -2.32 14.83
N PHE A 193 19.23 -3.29 14.17
CA PHE A 193 19.16 -4.66 14.65
C PHE A 193 19.71 -5.68 13.64
N PRO A 194 20.93 -5.53 13.10
CA PRO A 194 21.45 -6.43 12.07
C PRO A 194 21.48 -7.90 12.52
N THR A 195 21.75 -8.15 13.80
CA THR A 195 21.75 -9.51 14.39
C THR A 195 20.37 -10.16 14.39
N TYR A 196 19.30 -9.41 14.66
CA TYR A 196 17.93 -9.93 14.64
C TYR A 196 17.28 -9.84 13.25
N TYR A 197 17.73 -8.92 12.40
CA TYR A 197 17.24 -8.77 11.04
C TYR A 197 17.39 -10.06 10.22
N LYS A 198 18.41 -10.88 10.50
CA LYS A 198 18.61 -12.19 9.85
C LYS A 198 17.41 -13.13 9.93
N TYR A 199 16.49 -12.97 10.90
CA TYR A 199 15.26 -13.76 10.96
C TYR A 199 14.33 -13.53 9.76
N PHE A 200 14.39 -12.36 9.11
CA PHE A 200 13.54 -12.08 7.94
C PHE A 200 13.88 -12.94 6.71
N SER A 201 15.06 -13.55 6.66
CA SER A 201 15.45 -14.47 5.58
C SER A 201 15.06 -15.92 5.82
N THR A 202 14.43 -16.23 6.98
CA THR A 202 13.93 -17.58 7.29
C THR A 202 12.86 -18.01 6.27
N ARG A 203 13.15 -19.05 5.48
CA ARG A 203 12.23 -19.59 4.46
C ARG A 203 11.16 -20.50 5.05
N VAL A 204 11.53 -21.29 6.04
CA VAL A 204 10.64 -22.24 6.73
C VAL A 204 10.90 -22.14 8.22
N PHE A 205 9.84 -22.08 9.01
CA PHE A 205 9.87 -22.09 10.47
C PHE A 205 9.08 -23.29 10.98
N THR A 206 9.65 -24.05 11.92
CA THR A 206 8.97 -25.19 12.53
C THR A 206 8.57 -24.84 13.96
N TYR A 207 7.28 -25.02 14.28
CA TYR A 207 6.76 -24.80 15.63
C TYR A 207 5.78 -25.91 15.98
N LYS A 208 6.02 -26.58 17.11
CA LYS A 208 5.22 -27.72 17.60
C LYS A 208 5.01 -28.80 16.53
N GLY A 209 6.08 -29.21 15.86
CA GLY A 209 6.06 -30.23 14.80
C GLY A 209 5.47 -29.76 13.47
N ARG A 210 4.88 -28.56 13.38
CA ARG A 210 4.32 -28.02 12.14
C ARG A 210 5.30 -27.08 11.44
N ARG A 211 5.48 -27.28 10.13
CA ARG A 211 6.27 -26.40 9.25
C ARG A 211 5.42 -25.26 8.71
N TYR A 212 5.97 -24.06 8.70
CA TYR A 212 5.36 -22.84 8.18
C TYR A 212 6.28 -22.20 7.14
N GLY A 213 5.83 -22.14 5.89
CA GLY A 213 6.53 -21.44 4.82
C GLY A 213 6.42 -19.92 4.94
N ASN A 214 7.45 -19.21 4.51
CA ASN A 214 7.45 -17.76 4.46
C ASN A 214 6.59 -17.26 3.28
N HIS A 215 5.71 -16.29 3.55
CA HIS A 215 4.87 -15.68 2.52
C HIS A 215 5.65 -14.82 1.49
N ASN A 216 6.91 -14.48 1.75
CA ASN A 216 7.76 -13.78 0.79
C ASN A 216 8.38 -14.76 -0.20
N HIS A 217 7.67 -15.03 -1.30
CA HIS A 217 8.11 -15.95 -2.35
C HIS A 217 9.36 -15.50 -3.13
N LEU A 218 9.86 -14.28 -2.90
CA LEU A 218 11.12 -13.83 -3.50
C LEU A 218 12.33 -14.41 -2.76
N LEU A 219 12.18 -14.83 -1.50
CA LEU A 219 13.26 -15.46 -0.73
C LEU A 219 13.68 -16.77 -1.41
N GLY A 220 14.96 -16.86 -1.76
CA GLY A 220 15.52 -18.03 -2.45
C GLY A 220 15.22 -18.11 -3.94
N ARG A 221 14.38 -17.22 -4.50
CA ARG A 221 14.09 -17.15 -5.94
C ARG A 221 14.72 -15.93 -6.62
N VAL A 222 14.90 -14.85 -5.88
CA VAL A 222 15.59 -13.65 -6.36
C VAL A 222 16.89 -13.49 -5.57
N LYS A 223 18.01 -13.47 -6.30
CA LYS A 223 19.34 -13.32 -5.71
C LYS A 223 19.41 -12.06 -4.84
N GLY A 224 19.97 -12.21 -3.64
CA GLY A 224 20.21 -11.10 -2.71
C GLY A 224 19.00 -10.66 -1.89
N VAL A 225 17.80 -11.21 -2.12
CA VAL A 225 16.64 -10.91 -1.27
C VAL A 225 16.84 -11.51 0.11
N ASP A 226 16.77 -10.66 1.14
CA ASP A 226 17.03 -11.04 2.54
C ASP A 226 15.88 -10.71 3.52
N GLY A 227 14.73 -10.27 2.99
CA GLY A 227 13.56 -9.88 3.78
C GLY A 227 12.51 -9.16 2.92
N ILE A 228 11.53 -8.45 3.47
CA ILE A 228 11.22 -8.35 4.90
C ILE A 228 9.86 -8.96 5.17
N LYS A 229 8.79 -8.40 4.59
CA LYS A 229 7.45 -8.82 4.98
C LYS A 229 6.40 -8.55 3.92
N THR A 230 5.46 -9.49 3.80
CA THR A 230 4.23 -9.35 3.01
C THR A 230 3.05 -8.89 3.87
N GLY A 231 2.04 -8.30 3.24
CA GLY A 231 0.76 -8.02 3.87
C GLY A 231 -0.40 -8.06 2.87
N TYR A 232 -1.58 -8.49 3.32
CA TYR A 232 -2.79 -8.46 2.53
C TYR A 232 -3.99 -8.22 3.44
N ILE A 233 -4.83 -7.28 3.03
CA ILE A 233 -6.25 -7.20 3.37
C ILE A 233 -6.97 -6.70 2.11
N ARG A 234 -8.28 -6.96 2.00
CA ARG A 234 -9.09 -6.51 0.85
C ARG A 234 -8.96 -5.00 0.57
N ALA A 235 -8.85 -4.20 1.65
CA ALA A 235 -8.74 -2.75 1.57
C ALA A 235 -7.42 -2.28 0.93
N SER A 236 -6.29 -2.91 1.27
CA SER A 236 -4.97 -2.54 0.75
C SER A 236 -4.58 -3.24 -0.55
N GLY A 237 -5.17 -4.40 -0.85
CA GLY A 237 -4.59 -5.33 -1.81
C GLY A 237 -3.33 -6.01 -1.26
N PHE A 238 -2.55 -6.62 -2.14
CA PHE A 238 -1.33 -7.35 -1.82
C PHE A 238 -0.12 -6.40 -1.73
N ASN A 239 0.59 -6.44 -0.61
CA ASN A 239 1.69 -5.54 -0.28
C ASN A 239 2.97 -6.32 0.02
N LEU A 240 4.14 -5.73 -0.23
CA LEU A 240 5.46 -6.28 0.12
C LEU A 240 6.44 -5.15 0.41
N VAL A 241 7.18 -5.32 1.50
CA VAL A 241 8.44 -4.63 1.78
C VAL A 241 9.54 -5.66 1.62
N THR A 242 10.51 -5.39 0.73
CA THR A 242 11.65 -6.26 0.49
C THR A 242 12.96 -5.49 0.60
N SER A 243 14.02 -6.20 0.95
CA SER A 243 15.39 -5.70 0.91
C SER A 243 16.22 -6.63 0.04
N VAL A 244 17.16 -6.05 -0.72
CA VAL A 244 18.01 -6.78 -1.65
C VAL A 244 19.45 -6.31 -1.54
N ARG A 245 20.38 -7.24 -1.29
CA ARG A 245 21.82 -7.00 -1.27
C ARG A 245 22.51 -7.87 -2.31
N ASP A 246 23.18 -7.26 -3.28
CA ASP A 246 24.00 -7.98 -4.27
C ASP A 246 25.15 -7.12 -4.77
N LYS A 247 26.34 -7.71 -4.92
CA LYS A 247 27.56 -7.06 -5.44
C LYS A 247 27.84 -5.69 -4.82
N GLY A 248 27.75 -5.61 -3.49
CA GLY A 248 27.98 -4.39 -2.74
C GLY A 248 26.89 -3.31 -2.89
N ARG A 249 25.79 -3.56 -3.60
CA ARG A 249 24.62 -2.67 -3.67
C ARG A 249 23.52 -3.14 -2.74
N HIS A 250 22.73 -2.19 -2.22
CA HIS A 250 21.67 -2.49 -1.27
C HIS A 250 20.47 -1.58 -1.50
N ILE A 251 19.29 -2.15 -1.75
CA ILE A 251 18.04 -1.41 -1.87
C ILE A 251 16.98 -1.93 -0.90
N VAL A 252 16.08 -1.03 -0.52
CA VAL A 252 14.77 -1.36 0.04
C VAL A 252 13.72 -0.99 -0.99
N ALA A 253 12.80 -1.91 -1.29
CA ALA A 253 11.69 -1.68 -2.19
C ALA A 253 10.36 -2.00 -1.51
N VAL A 254 9.36 -1.16 -1.73
CA VAL A 254 8.02 -1.30 -1.16
C VAL A 254 7.00 -1.23 -2.29
N VAL A 255 6.03 -2.15 -2.26
CA VAL A 255 4.87 -2.19 -3.14
C VAL A 255 3.62 -2.37 -2.28
N PHE A 256 2.64 -1.50 -2.49
CA PHE A 256 1.26 -1.63 -2.00
C PHE A 256 0.31 -1.86 -3.17
N GLY A 257 -0.84 -2.46 -2.90
CA GLY A 257 -1.95 -2.44 -3.85
C GLY A 257 -1.89 -3.46 -4.98
N GLY A 258 -1.06 -4.51 -4.91
CA GLY A 258 -1.11 -5.59 -5.88
C GLY A 258 -2.52 -6.20 -5.96
N ARG A 259 -2.97 -6.54 -7.18
CA ARG A 259 -4.30 -7.16 -7.39
C ARG A 259 -4.31 -8.62 -6.91
N THR A 260 -3.20 -9.30 -7.13
CA THR A 260 -2.90 -10.67 -6.69
C THR A 260 -1.48 -10.73 -6.11
N GLY A 261 -1.17 -11.78 -5.34
CA GLY A 261 0.20 -12.04 -4.88
C GLY A 261 1.19 -12.14 -6.04
N ARG A 262 0.81 -12.82 -7.13
CA ARG A 262 1.61 -12.96 -8.36
C ARG A 262 1.93 -11.61 -9.01
N SER A 263 0.92 -10.73 -9.17
CA SER A 263 1.11 -9.40 -9.74
C SER A 263 2.01 -8.51 -8.86
N ARG A 264 1.87 -8.64 -7.54
CA ARG A 264 2.69 -7.94 -6.55
C ARG A 264 4.15 -8.37 -6.64
N ASP A 265 4.41 -9.66 -6.76
CA ASP A 265 5.75 -10.23 -6.91
C ASP A 265 6.40 -9.87 -8.25
N ALA A 266 5.61 -9.86 -9.33
CA ALA A 266 6.08 -9.41 -10.65
C ALA A 266 6.50 -7.95 -10.63
N GLN A 267 5.67 -7.07 -10.06
CA GLN A 267 6.00 -5.66 -9.89
C GLN A 267 7.26 -5.48 -9.04
N MET A 268 7.40 -6.24 -7.95
CA MET A 268 8.58 -6.14 -7.10
C MET A 268 9.85 -6.58 -7.84
N ARG A 269 9.81 -7.70 -8.59
CA ARG A 269 10.93 -8.15 -9.42
C ARG A 269 11.34 -7.10 -10.45
N GLN A 270 10.37 -6.45 -11.10
CA GLN A 270 10.64 -5.37 -12.05
C GLN A 270 11.37 -4.20 -11.37
N LEU A 271 10.90 -3.76 -10.19
CA LEU A 271 11.56 -2.69 -9.44
C LEU A 271 12.98 -3.08 -9.01
N ILE A 272 13.18 -4.31 -8.52
CA ILE A 272 14.52 -4.80 -8.14
C ILE A 272 15.45 -4.77 -9.35
N ALA A 273 15.05 -5.37 -10.47
CA ALA A 273 15.86 -5.44 -11.68
C ALA A 273 16.22 -4.06 -12.22
N GLN A 274 15.28 -3.11 -12.19
CA GLN A 274 15.47 -1.77 -12.73
C GLN A 274 16.33 -0.86 -11.82
N TYR A 275 16.21 -0.99 -10.50
CA TYR A 275 16.78 -0.01 -9.56
C TYR A 275 17.94 -0.53 -8.72
N LEU A 276 18.11 -1.85 -8.54
CA LEU A 276 19.28 -2.40 -7.85
C LEU A 276 20.60 -1.98 -8.54
N PRO A 277 20.76 -2.01 -9.88
CA PRO A 277 22.00 -1.57 -10.53
C PRO A 277 22.31 -0.07 -10.32
N LYS A 278 21.27 0.75 -10.08
CA LYS A 278 21.36 2.20 -9.85
C LYS A 278 21.72 2.57 -8.41
N ALA A 279 21.71 1.59 -7.49
CA ALA A 279 22.09 1.80 -6.11
C ALA A 279 23.59 1.97 -5.94
N SER A 280 23.98 2.71 -4.92
CA SER A 280 25.35 3.02 -4.58
C SER A 280 26.15 1.78 -4.19
N THR A 281 27.39 1.73 -4.68
CA THR A 281 28.38 0.71 -4.34
C THR A 281 29.28 1.13 -3.16
N GLY A 282 29.35 2.43 -2.88
CA GLY A 282 30.24 3.01 -1.85
C GLY A 282 29.93 2.62 -0.41
N SER A 283 30.85 2.94 0.50
CA SER A 283 30.76 2.67 1.94
C SER A 283 30.02 3.75 2.74
N LYS A 284 29.75 4.92 2.14
CA LYS A 284 29.00 6.01 2.80
C LYS A 284 27.61 5.52 3.22
N ARG A 285 27.27 5.70 4.49
CA ARG A 285 25.98 5.33 5.08
C ARG A 285 25.36 6.53 5.75
N ASP A 286 24.16 6.90 5.30
CA ASP A 286 23.32 7.92 5.91
C ASP A 286 22.38 7.24 6.89
N SER A 287 22.77 7.20 8.17
CA SER A 287 21.99 6.54 9.23
C SER A 287 20.62 7.20 9.41
N ILE A 288 19.55 6.41 9.42
CA ILE A 288 18.21 6.87 9.84
C ILE A 288 18.12 6.96 11.36
N VAL A 289 18.89 6.15 12.06
CA VAL A 289 18.89 6.11 13.52
C VAL A 289 19.69 7.30 14.03
N ILE A 290 18.99 8.40 14.34
CA ILE A 290 19.54 9.51 15.12
C ILE A 290 20.00 8.93 16.47
N ALA A 291 21.23 9.25 16.87
CA ALA A 291 21.97 8.73 18.03
C ALA A 291 21.10 8.02 19.09
N ARG A 292 21.36 6.71 19.28
CA ARG A 292 20.83 5.78 20.30
C ARG A 292 20.02 6.45 21.42
N LYS A 293 18.80 6.91 21.13
CA LYS A 293 17.91 7.37 22.20
C LYS A 293 17.46 6.12 22.94
N ALA A 294 17.60 6.11 24.26
CA ALA A 294 17.23 4.95 25.08
C ALA A 294 15.82 4.46 24.70
N PRO A 295 15.59 3.12 24.60
CA PRO A 295 14.28 2.56 24.31
C PRO A 295 13.21 3.21 25.18
N LEU A 296 12.09 3.60 24.58
CA LEU A 296 11.00 4.22 25.35
C LEU A 296 10.60 3.30 26.51
N PRO A 297 10.44 3.84 27.74
CA PRO A 297 9.87 3.06 28.83
C PRO A 297 8.49 2.55 28.40
N SER A 298 8.15 1.33 28.82
CA SER A 298 6.80 0.81 28.63
C SER A 298 5.80 1.81 29.21
N ALA A 299 4.75 2.09 28.44
CA ALA A 299 3.70 3.00 28.87
C ALA A 299 3.10 2.49 30.18
N LYS A 300 3.07 3.34 31.21
CA LYS A 300 2.33 3.02 32.43
C LYS A 300 0.83 3.16 32.14
N PRO A 301 -0.06 2.44 32.84
CA PRO A 301 -1.48 2.74 32.80
C PRO A 301 -1.69 4.23 33.16
N GLY A 302 -2.26 5.02 32.24
CA GLY A 302 -2.57 6.45 32.46
C GLY A 302 -1.85 7.47 31.59
N ASP A 303 -0.91 7.08 30.70
CA ASP A 303 -0.27 8.05 29.78
C ASP A 303 -1.31 8.73 28.86
N PRO A 304 -1.28 10.08 28.71
CA PRO A 304 -2.27 10.81 27.91
C PRO A 304 -2.21 10.45 26.43
N ASP A 305 -3.37 10.46 25.79
CA ASP A 305 -3.50 10.17 24.36
C ASP A 305 -2.77 11.24 23.52
N PRO A 306 -2.00 10.83 22.49
CA PRO A 306 -1.55 11.79 21.49
C PRO A 306 -2.78 12.39 20.79
N ALA A 307 -2.77 13.72 20.66
CA ALA A 307 -3.89 14.48 20.11
C ALA A 307 -4.39 13.90 18.77
N PRO A 308 -5.72 13.84 18.55
CA PRO A 308 -6.29 13.35 17.32
C PRO A 308 -5.93 14.28 16.16
N ILE A 309 -5.20 13.76 15.18
CA ILE A 309 -5.05 14.40 13.88
C ILE A 309 -6.24 13.97 13.01
N VAL A 310 -7.19 14.87 12.77
CA VAL A 310 -8.40 14.63 11.97
C VAL A 310 -8.01 14.49 10.50
N VAL A 311 -8.25 13.32 9.89
CA VAL A 311 -8.02 13.11 8.45
C VAL A 311 -9.02 12.13 7.86
N ALA A 312 -9.41 12.40 6.61
CA ALA A 312 -10.29 11.63 5.76
C ALA A 312 -10.17 10.10 5.94
N GLU A 313 -11.31 9.49 6.29
CA GLU A 313 -11.45 8.06 6.45
C GLU A 313 -11.20 7.34 5.13
N ILE A 314 -10.28 6.37 5.16
CA ILE A 314 -10.33 5.28 4.21
C ILE A 314 -11.46 4.36 4.73
N PRO A 315 -12.46 3.99 3.90
CA PRO A 315 -13.50 3.07 4.33
C PRO A 315 -12.92 1.66 4.51
N LEU A 316 -13.16 1.07 5.68
CA LEU A 316 -12.87 -0.34 5.92
C LEU A 316 -13.94 -1.21 5.25
N PRO A 317 -13.56 -2.25 4.48
CA PRO A 317 -14.48 -3.33 4.15
C PRO A 317 -14.72 -4.23 5.39
N PRO A 318 -15.85 -4.96 5.44
CA PRO A 318 -16.12 -5.91 6.52
C PRO A 318 -15.04 -6.99 6.61
N VAL A 319 -14.72 -7.39 7.84
CA VAL A 319 -13.83 -8.51 8.13
C VAL A 319 -14.58 -9.79 7.81
N LEU A 320 -14.26 -10.43 6.68
CA LEU A 320 -14.75 -11.78 6.39
C LEU A 320 -13.69 -12.77 6.87
N ALA A 321 -14.12 -13.68 7.75
CA ALA A 321 -13.46 -14.97 7.91
C ALA A 321 -13.75 -15.80 6.65
N GLY A 322 -12.70 -16.32 6.01
CA GLY A 322 -12.83 -17.17 4.83
C GLY A 322 -12.73 -16.40 3.51
N ASP A 323 -11.50 -16.16 3.07
CA ASP A 323 -11.12 -16.14 1.65
C ASP A 323 -9.69 -16.69 1.67
N THR A 324 -9.56 -18.02 1.71
CA THR A 324 -8.36 -18.69 1.20
C THR A 324 -8.33 -18.38 -0.29
N ALA A 325 -7.59 -17.34 -0.67
CA ALA A 325 -7.17 -17.20 -2.05
C ALA A 325 -6.28 -18.41 -2.34
N ASP A 326 -6.85 -19.36 -3.07
CA ASP A 326 -6.28 -20.58 -3.66
C ASP A 326 -4.76 -20.69 -3.50
N ASP A 327 -4.36 -21.39 -2.44
CA ASP A 327 -3.05 -22.03 -2.34
C ASP A 327 -3.21 -23.35 -3.08
N GLU A 328 -2.90 -23.33 -4.37
CA GLU A 328 -2.82 -24.54 -5.19
C GLU A 328 -1.69 -25.40 -4.60
N THR A 329 -2.10 -26.40 -3.83
CA THR A 329 -1.28 -27.50 -3.35
C THR A 329 -0.68 -28.23 -4.54
N THR A 330 0.62 -28.05 -4.77
CA THR A 330 1.43 -29.13 -5.36
C THR A 330 2.11 -29.86 -4.21
N ASP A 331 1.72 -31.11 -4.06
CA ASP A 331 2.31 -32.12 -3.22
C ASP A 331 3.83 -32.14 -3.38
N ALA A 332 4.54 -32.23 -2.26
CA ALA A 332 5.99 -32.36 -2.22
C ALA A 332 6.32 -33.41 -1.16
N THR A 333 5.95 -34.64 -1.44
CA THR A 333 6.69 -35.83 -1.01
C THR A 333 7.62 -36.20 -2.16
N ASP A 334 8.92 -35.90 -2.04
CA ASP A 334 9.95 -36.95 -2.02
C ASP A 334 11.35 -36.36 -1.85
N ASP A 335 12.24 -37.23 -1.40
CA ASP A 335 13.58 -37.02 -0.87
C ASP A 335 14.53 -36.11 -1.66
N LEU A 336 15.30 -35.30 -0.91
CA LEU A 336 16.60 -34.78 -1.38
C LEU A 336 17.67 -35.12 -0.36
N VAL A 337 18.28 -36.29 -0.55
CA VAL A 337 19.67 -36.57 -0.17
C VAL A 337 20.59 -35.75 -1.09
N PRO A 338 21.64 -35.09 -0.57
CA PRO A 338 22.59 -34.35 -1.41
C PRO A 338 23.71 -35.28 -1.91
N PRO A 339 24.19 -35.16 -3.16
CA PRO A 339 25.47 -35.74 -3.52
C PRO A 339 26.61 -34.76 -3.31
N ALA A 340 27.71 -35.32 -2.83
CA ALA A 340 29.00 -34.72 -2.64
C ALA A 340 29.81 -34.64 -3.95
N LEU A 341 30.81 -33.76 -3.89
CA LEU A 341 32.03 -33.59 -4.68
C LEU A 341 32.43 -34.72 -5.67
N ALA A 342 32.81 -34.33 -6.89
CA ALA A 342 34.04 -34.80 -7.57
C ALA A 342 34.32 -34.00 -8.86
N GLU A 343 35.61 -33.88 -9.15
CA GLU A 343 36.27 -33.23 -10.30
C GLU A 343 36.09 -34.00 -11.62
N GLY A 344 36.42 -33.38 -12.75
CA GLY A 344 36.62 -34.09 -14.02
C GLY A 344 36.50 -33.22 -15.28
N ASP A 345 37.61 -33.09 -15.99
CA ASP A 345 37.86 -32.35 -17.23
C ASP A 345 37.13 -32.87 -18.49
N ALA A 346 37.27 -32.08 -19.56
CA ALA A 346 37.37 -32.41 -20.99
C ALA A 346 36.14 -32.17 -21.91
N ASP A 347 36.33 -31.15 -22.76
CA ASP A 347 36.14 -31.12 -24.21
C ASP A 347 34.96 -31.85 -24.86
N ALA A 348 34.08 -31.10 -25.52
CA ALA A 348 33.74 -31.32 -26.94
C ALA A 348 32.88 -30.19 -27.52
N GLU A 349 33.34 -29.74 -28.67
CA GLU A 349 32.84 -28.72 -29.58
C GLU A 349 31.64 -29.23 -30.42
N SER A 350 30.66 -28.35 -30.74
CA SER A 350 30.00 -28.28 -32.07
C SER A 350 28.77 -27.35 -32.08
N THR A 351 28.95 -26.25 -32.81
CA THR A 351 28.10 -25.55 -33.80
C THR A 351 26.61 -25.16 -33.54
N ILE A 352 26.45 -23.84 -33.37
CA ILE A 352 25.62 -22.85 -34.12
C ILE A 352 24.29 -23.32 -34.74
N GLU A 353 23.19 -22.71 -34.26
CA GLU A 353 22.18 -22.11 -35.14
C GLU A 353 21.65 -20.79 -34.58
N THR A 354 21.89 -19.72 -35.34
CA THR A 354 21.47 -18.32 -35.11
C THR A 354 20.04 -18.09 -35.58
N ALA A 355 19.19 -17.46 -34.76
CA ALA A 355 18.01 -16.75 -35.24
C ALA A 355 17.66 -15.51 -34.39
N SER A 356 18.05 -14.37 -34.94
CA SER A 356 17.34 -13.10 -35.06
C SER A 356 16.86 -12.30 -33.82
N ILE A 357 17.45 -11.11 -33.76
CA ILE A 357 17.20 -9.94 -32.94
C ILE A 357 15.97 -9.19 -33.46
N LEU A 358 15.10 -8.72 -32.56
CA LEU A 358 14.21 -7.58 -32.79
C LEU A 358 14.18 -6.64 -31.56
N PRO A 359 13.96 -5.32 -31.77
CA PRO A 359 14.66 -4.28 -31.02
C PRO A 359 13.80 -3.56 -29.97
N ALA A 360 14.50 -2.88 -29.05
CA ALA A 360 13.93 -1.98 -28.05
C ALA A 360 13.24 -0.74 -28.69
N PRO A 361 12.12 -0.26 -28.13
CA PRO A 361 11.52 0.99 -28.60
C PRO A 361 12.33 2.20 -28.10
N LYS A 362 12.67 3.08 -29.06
CA LYS A 362 13.34 4.38 -28.86
C LYS A 362 12.42 5.40 -28.21
N ALA A 363 13.05 6.35 -27.53
CA ALA A 363 12.47 7.55 -26.94
C ALA A 363 11.71 8.40 -27.97
N ILE A 364 10.63 9.04 -27.53
CA ILE A 364 9.93 10.08 -28.28
C ILE A 364 10.22 11.40 -27.56
N ASP A 365 11.00 12.27 -28.22
CA ASP A 365 11.05 13.69 -27.95
C ASP A 365 9.72 14.35 -28.34
N VAL A 366 9.17 15.21 -27.48
CA VAL A 366 8.21 16.23 -27.93
C VAL A 366 8.63 17.58 -27.38
N ALA A 367 8.86 18.49 -28.32
CA ALA A 367 9.30 19.85 -28.17
C ALA A 367 8.24 20.78 -27.55
N ILE A 368 8.78 21.86 -27.00
CA ILE A 368 8.13 23.01 -26.38
C ILE A 368 7.40 23.86 -27.43
N ALA A 369 6.23 24.41 -27.08
CA ALA A 369 5.74 25.67 -27.64
C ALA A 369 5.07 26.52 -26.54
N ARG A 370 5.48 27.80 -26.49
CA ARG A 370 5.04 28.89 -25.59
C ARG A 370 3.80 29.61 -26.13
N ALA A 371 3.01 30.20 -25.23
CA ALA A 371 2.34 31.53 -25.30
C ALA A 371 1.35 31.62 -24.11
N HIS A 372 1.12 32.71 -23.38
CA HIS A 372 1.59 34.09 -23.37
C HIS A 372 1.44 34.63 -21.93
N ALA A 373 2.36 35.50 -21.52
CA ALA A 373 2.21 36.37 -20.36
C ALA A 373 1.57 37.70 -20.81
N ILE A 374 0.70 38.28 -19.99
CA ILE A 374 0.40 39.71 -20.00
C ILE A 374 0.69 40.21 -18.58
N ALA A 375 1.67 41.09 -18.49
CA ALA A 375 1.97 41.90 -17.32
C ALA A 375 1.61 43.34 -17.67
N HIS A 376 0.97 44.05 -16.74
CA HIS A 376 1.04 45.51 -16.70
C HIS A 376 1.47 45.98 -15.31
N LYS A 377 2.51 46.80 -15.41
CA LYS A 377 3.36 47.56 -14.49
C LYS A 377 2.60 48.56 -13.59
N ALA A 378 3.09 48.78 -12.38
CA ALA A 378 3.20 50.12 -11.79
C ALA A 378 4.31 50.14 -10.73
N GLU A 379 5.13 51.17 -10.81
CA GLU A 379 6.39 51.43 -10.09
C GLU A 379 6.27 52.84 -9.52
N ILE A 380 6.44 53.04 -8.20
CA ILE A 380 6.79 54.36 -7.62
C ILE A 380 7.83 54.16 -6.50
N THR A 381 8.80 55.06 -6.55
CA THR A 381 10.05 55.25 -5.81
C THR A 381 9.87 55.83 -4.39
N GLY A 382 10.83 55.55 -3.49
CA GLY A 382 11.00 56.26 -2.21
C GLY A 382 11.80 55.49 -1.14
N LYS A 383 12.92 56.05 -0.65
CA LYS A 383 13.89 55.51 0.34
C LYS A 383 13.70 56.27 1.70
N PRO A 384 14.38 55.94 2.84
CA PRO A 384 14.27 54.79 3.76
C PRO A 384 13.96 55.12 5.26
N GLY A 385 13.33 54.17 6.00
CA GLY A 385 13.36 53.96 7.48
C GLY A 385 12.57 54.94 8.40
N PRO A 386 12.22 54.61 9.68
CA PRO A 386 12.62 53.45 10.51
C PRO A 386 11.49 52.70 11.31
N LYS A 387 11.85 51.48 11.77
CA LYS A 387 11.39 50.68 12.94
C LYS A 387 9.89 50.57 13.34
N ALA A 388 9.42 49.33 13.21
CA ALA A 388 8.61 48.51 14.13
C ALA A 388 7.27 49.04 14.68
N LYS A 389 6.17 48.34 14.33
CA LYS A 389 5.08 47.99 15.26
C LYS A 389 4.23 46.84 14.70
N THR A 390 3.94 45.90 15.60
CA THR A 390 3.03 44.76 15.49
C THR A 390 1.70 45.12 14.83
N ILE A 391 1.27 44.36 13.82
CA ILE A 391 -0.09 44.44 13.27
C ILE A 391 -0.80 43.12 13.52
N THR A 392 -1.69 43.16 14.51
CA THR A 392 -2.84 42.29 14.71
C THR A 392 -3.74 42.36 13.47
N VAL A 393 -3.97 41.25 12.78
CA VAL A 393 -4.99 41.20 11.71
C VAL A 393 -6.31 40.76 12.34
N ALA A 394 -7.17 41.76 12.52
CA ALA A 394 -8.59 41.58 12.82
C ALA A 394 -9.31 40.95 11.63
N THR A 395 -10.19 40.01 11.95
CA THR A 395 -11.10 39.32 11.05
C THR A 395 -12.28 40.23 10.70
N ALA A 396 -12.70 40.27 9.44
CA ALA A 396 -14.00 40.80 9.02
C ALA A 396 -14.56 39.92 7.89
N PRO A 397 -15.90 39.81 7.78
CA PRO A 397 -16.60 38.53 7.61
C PRO A 397 -16.85 38.20 6.14
N ALA A 398 -16.73 36.92 5.81
CA ALA A 398 -17.34 36.37 4.58
C ALA A 398 -18.72 35.83 4.96
N ASP A 399 -19.74 36.39 4.30
CA ASP A 399 -21.13 36.04 4.46
C ASP A 399 -21.37 34.52 4.46
N ALA A 400 -21.95 34.05 5.56
CA ALA A 400 -22.46 32.70 5.68
C ALA A 400 -23.71 32.57 4.82
N ALA A 401 -23.53 32.11 3.59
CA ALA A 401 -24.61 31.41 2.91
C ALA A 401 -25.00 30.21 3.79
N ALA A 402 -26.23 30.23 4.29
CA ALA A 402 -26.78 29.20 5.18
C ALA A 402 -26.49 27.80 4.61
N VAL A 403 -25.65 27.03 5.32
CA VAL A 403 -25.40 25.63 5.02
C VAL A 403 -26.73 24.91 5.21
N PRO A 404 -27.31 24.25 4.18
CA PRO A 404 -28.54 23.50 4.36
C PRO A 404 -28.31 22.45 5.46
N GLU A 405 -29.12 22.54 6.51
CA GLU A 405 -29.00 21.71 7.71
C GLU A 405 -29.04 20.24 7.30
N ARG A 406 -27.96 19.51 7.59
CA ARG A 406 -27.86 18.08 7.25
C ARG A 406 -29.02 17.39 7.96
N PRO A 407 -29.93 16.70 7.24
CA PRO A 407 -30.98 15.93 7.89
C PRO A 407 -30.34 14.97 8.90
N ALA A 408 -30.91 14.84 10.10
CA ALA A 408 -30.40 13.90 11.08
C ALA A 408 -30.83 12.46 10.72
N GLY A 409 -29.99 11.49 11.08
CA GLY A 409 -30.30 10.06 10.89
C GLY A 409 -29.56 9.43 9.72
N TRP A 410 -30.04 8.27 9.28
CA TRP A 410 -29.37 7.52 8.22
C TRP A 410 -29.71 8.06 6.83
N HIS A 411 -28.69 8.06 5.98
CA HIS A 411 -28.70 8.54 4.62
C HIS A 411 -28.16 7.48 3.66
N VAL A 412 -28.52 7.59 2.39
CA VAL A 412 -27.89 6.81 1.31
C VAL A 412 -27.26 7.77 0.32
N GLN A 413 -25.94 7.73 0.21
CA GLN A 413 -25.19 8.52 -0.77
C GLN A 413 -25.00 7.72 -2.04
N ILE A 414 -25.30 8.35 -3.19
CA ILE A 414 -25.21 7.69 -4.51
C ILE A 414 -24.02 8.19 -5.34
N ALA A 415 -23.60 9.44 -5.18
CA ALA A 415 -22.52 10.05 -5.96
C ALA A 415 -22.00 11.35 -5.32
N ALA A 416 -20.96 11.94 -5.92
CA ALA A 416 -20.58 13.33 -5.73
C ALA A 416 -20.28 13.97 -7.09
N ALA A 417 -20.67 15.22 -7.30
CA ALA A 417 -20.46 15.95 -8.54
C ALA A 417 -19.73 17.29 -8.29
N PRO A 418 -18.99 17.85 -9.27
CA PRO A 418 -18.33 19.15 -9.12
C PRO A 418 -19.31 20.32 -8.99
N THR A 419 -20.58 20.13 -9.38
CA THR A 419 -21.64 21.14 -9.29
C THR A 419 -22.87 20.59 -8.61
N GLU A 420 -23.60 21.46 -7.90
CA GLU A 420 -24.84 21.09 -7.22
C GLU A 420 -25.91 20.58 -8.19
N ALA A 421 -26.08 21.28 -9.32
CA ALA A 421 -26.99 20.87 -10.39
C ALA A 421 -26.66 19.46 -10.92
N GLY A 422 -25.37 19.11 -11.04
CA GLY A 422 -24.94 17.77 -11.41
C GLY A 422 -25.31 16.72 -10.38
N ALA A 423 -25.18 17.03 -9.10
CA ALA A 423 -25.58 16.13 -8.01
C ALA A 423 -27.11 15.93 -7.95
N LEU A 424 -27.89 16.99 -8.14
CA LEU A 424 -29.36 16.92 -8.24
C LEU A 424 -29.82 16.10 -9.44
N ALA A 425 -29.19 16.25 -10.61
CA ALA A 425 -29.49 15.45 -11.80
C ALA A 425 -29.24 13.96 -11.57
N MET A 426 -28.18 13.60 -10.83
CA MET A 426 -27.91 12.21 -10.44
C MET A 426 -28.97 11.66 -9.49
N LEU A 427 -29.48 12.47 -8.55
CA LEU A 427 -30.57 12.08 -7.65
C LEU A 427 -31.86 11.81 -8.41
N LYS A 428 -32.23 12.69 -9.34
CA LYS A 428 -33.42 12.51 -10.19
C LYS A 428 -33.33 11.21 -10.99
N LYS A 429 -32.18 10.96 -11.63
CA LYS A 429 -31.94 9.72 -12.39
C LYS A 429 -31.99 8.45 -11.52
N ALA A 430 -31.54 8.54 -10.27
CA ALA A 430 -31.64 7.43 -9.32
C ALA A 430 -33.10 7.19 -8.87
N GLN A 431 -33.89 8.26 -8.67
CA GLN A 431 -35.32 8.15 -8.38
C GLN A 431 -36.10 7.52 -9.53
N GLU A 432 -35.79 7.88 -10.77
CA GLU A 432 -36.43 7.29 -11.97
C GLU A 432 -36.12 5.79 -12.09
N LYS A 433 -34.87 5.39 -11.84
CA LYS A 433 -34.44 3.99 -11.94
C LYS A 433 -34.90 3.09 -10.79
N ALA A 434 -35.20 3.67 -9.63
CA ALA A 434 -35.51 2.93 -8.41
C ALA A 434 -36.69 3.54 -7.63
N ALA A 435 -37.71 4.00 -8.35
CA ALA A 435 -38.86 4.72 -7.81
C ALA A 435 -39.54 3.99 -6.65
N GLY A 436 -39.68 2.65 -6.73
CA GLY A 436 -40.28 1.84 -5.67
C GLY A 436 -39.46 1.80 -4.38
N THR A 437 -38.13 1.80 -4.46
CA THR A 437 -37.23 1.79 -3.29
C THR A 437 -37.11 3.18 -2.64
N LEU A 438 -37.13 4.22 -3.46
CA LEU A 438 -36.90 5.61 -3.04
C LEU A 438 -38.20 6.40 -2.80
N LYS A 439 -39.35 5.74 -2.87
CA LYS A 439 -40.66 6.35 -2.61
C LYS A 439 -40.67 7.00 -1.21
N GLY A 440 -40.96 8.29 -1.16
CA GLY A 440 -41.01 9.07 0.09
C GLY A 440 -39.65 9.44 0.70
N ARG A 441 -38.52 9.13 0.05
CA ARG A 441 -37.19 9.55 0.52
C ARG A 441 -36.84 10.93 -0.03
N LYS A 442 -36.30 11.80 0.82
CA LYS A 442 -35.99 13.18 0.45
C LYS A 442 -34.60 13.26 -0.20
N PRO A 443 -34.48 13.63 -1.49
CA PRO A 443 -33.18 13.91 -2.09
C PRO A 443 -32.60 15.20 -1.50
N PHE A 444 -31.30 15.24 -1.25
CA PHE A 444 -30.58 16.45 -0.86
C PHE A 444 -29.12 16.41 -1.31
N THR A 445 -28.53 17.59 -1.43
CA THR A 445 -27.13 17.81 -1.77
C THR A 445 -26.35 18.33 -0.56
N GLU A 446 -25.07 17.96 -0.46
CA GLU A 446 -24.18 18.48 0.57
C GLU A 446 -22.84 18.88 -0.05
N ALA A 447 -22.47 20.16 0.07
CA ALA A 447 -21.17 20.65 -0.36
C ALA A 447 -20.06 20.18 0.59
N ILE A 448 -18.95 19.69 0.04
CA ILE A 448 -17.77 19.24 0.78
C ILE A 448 -16.48 19.72 0.10
N GLN A 449 -15.45 20.02 0.90
CA GLN A 449 -14.11 20.29 0.39
C GLN A 449 -13.31 18.99 0.24
N SER A 450 -12.78 18.72 -0.95
CA SER A 450 -11.93 17.56 -1.21
C SER A 450 -10.80 17.95 -2.17
N GLY A 451 -9.55 17.84 -1.72
CA GLY A 451 -8.38 18.14 -2.57
C GLY A 451 -8.31 19.58 -3.09
N GLY A 452 -8.89 20.54 -2.35
CA GLY A 452 -8.95 21.96 -2.76
C GLY A 452 -10.09 22.29 -3.73
N GLN A 453 -11.01 21.35 -3.98
CA GLN A 453 -12.21 21.58 -4.80
C GLN A 453 -13.49 21.33 -4.00
N THR A 454 -14.53 22.09 -4.29
CA THR A 454 -15.87 21.87 -3.72
C THR A 454 -16.59 20.80 -4.53
N LEU A 455 -17.04 19.73 -3.88
CA LEU A 455 -17.86 18.68 -4.47
C LEU A 455 -19.22 18.62 -3.76
N TYR A 456 -20.28 18.32 -4.51
CA TYR A 456 -21.64 18.20 -4.01
C TYR A 456 -22.03 16.72 -3.95
N ARG A 457 -22.22 16.21 -2.73
CA ARG A 457 -22.65 14.83 -2.49
C ARG A 457 -24.15 14.70 -2.74
N ALA A 458 -24.53 13.75 -3.57
CA ALA A 458 -25.92 13.40 -3.86
C ALA A 458 -26.43 12.34 -2.87
N ARG A 459 -27.44 12.68 -2.05
CA ARG A 459 -27.97 11.79 -0.99
C ARG A 459 -29.49 11.70 -0.96
N PHE A 460 -29.99 10.60 -0.39
CA PHE A 460 -31.36 10.46 0.08
C PHE A 460 -31.39 10.39 1.61
N ALA A 461 -32.30 11.13 2.24
CA ALA A 461 -32.54 11.13 3.67
C ALA A 461 -33.84 10.42 4.07
N GLY A 462 -33.98 10.22 5.38
CA GLY A 462 -35.19 9.68 6.01
C GLY A 462 -35.17 8.17 6.22
N PHE A 463 -33.99 7.55 6.36
CA PHE A 463 -33.90 6.13 6.75
C PHE A 463 -33.90 6.01 8.29
N PRO A 464 -34.80 5.21 8.89
CA PRO A 464 -34.96 5.17 10.34
C PRO A 464 -33.79 4.52 11.07
N ASN A 465 -33.03 3.66 10.40
CA ASN A 465 -31.89 2.93 10.95
C ASN A 465 -30.93 2.47 9.83
N GLN A 466 -29.80 1.91 10.26
CA GLN A 466 -28.76 1.39 9.38
C GLN A 466 -29.30 0.34 8.40
N ASP A 467 -30.09 -0.60 8.89
CA ASP A 467 -30.61 -1.71 8.08
C ASP A 467 -31.50 -1.21 6.95
N ALA A 468 -32.35 -0.22 7.22
CA ALA A 468 -33.19 0.42 6.21
C ALA A 468 -32.36 1.13 5.13
N ALA A 469 -31.29 1.84 5.51
CA ALA A 469 -30.40 2.51 4.56
C ALA A 469 -29.57 1.50 3.73
N VAL A 470 -29.08 0.43 4.36
CA VAL A 470 -28.34 -0.64 3.69
C VAL A 470 -29.24 -1.42 2.74
N ALA A 471 -30.48 -1.75 3.14
CA ALA A 471 -31.46 -2.43 2.30
C ALA A 471 -31.87 -1.58 1.08
N ALA A 472 -32.08 -0.27 1.27
CA ALA A 472 -32.33 0.66 0.18
C ALA A 472 -31.14 0.73 -0.78
N CYS A 473 -29.92 0.80 -0.25
CA CYS A 473 -28.72 0.78 -1.08
C CYS A 473 -28.53 -0.55 -1.83
N LYS A 474 -28.83 -1.70 -1.22
CA LYS A 474 -28.82 -3.01 -1.91
C LYS A 474 -29.79 -3.01 -3.10
N SER A 475 -30.95 -2.39 -2.96
CA SER A 475 -31.95 -2.25 -4.02
C SER A 475 -31.48 -1.31 -5.15
N LEU A 476 -30.85 -0.18 -4.80
CA LEU A 476 -30.24 0.73 -5.78
C LEU A 476 -29.13 0.07 -6.60
N LYS A 477 -28.29 -0.76 -5.96
CA LYS A 477 -27.25 -1.52 -6.67
C LYS A 477 -27.83 -2.51 -7.69
N ARG A 478 -28.96 -3.15 -7.38
CA ARG A 478 -29.69 -4.00 -8.36
C ARG A 478 -30.19 -3.18 -9.55
N ALA A 479 -30.59 -1.93 -9.33
CA ALA A 479 -30.93 -0.97 -10.38
C ALA A 479 -29.70 -0.31 -11.06
N LYS A 480 -28.49 -0.86 -10.85
CA LYS A 480 -27.20 -0.35 -11.37
C LYS A 480 -26.88 1.09 -10.94
N VAL A 481 -27.35 1.50 -9.76
CA VAL A 481 -26.98 2.76 -9.11
C VAL A 481 -26.00 2.45 -7.98
N GLY A 482 -24.77 2.98 -8.08
CA GLY A 482 -23.80 2.89 -7.00
C GLY A 482 -24.28 3.64 -5.76
N CYS A 483 -24.05 3.08 -4.58
CA CYS A 483 -24.43 3.73 -3.32
C CYS A 483 -23.69 3.14 -2.11
N TYR A 484 -23.79 3.86 -1.00
CA TYR A 484 -23.50 3.36 0.34
C TYR A 484 -24.36 4.07 1.40
N ALA A 485 -24.61 3.38 2.52
CA ALA A 485 -25.33 3.94 3.67
C ALA A 485 -24.35 4.71 4.57
N THR A 486 -24.76 5.87 5.07
CA THR A 486 -23.98 6.76 5.94
C THR A 486 -24.91 7.45 6.93
N GLN A 487 -24.43 7.79 8.13
CA GLN A 487 -25.15 8.63 9.08
C GLN A 487 -24.60 10.06 9.00
#